data_AF-A0A1I5FPE9-F1
#
_entry.id   AF-A0A1I5FPE9-F1
#
_cell.length_a   1.000
_cell.length_b   1.000
_cell.length_c   1.000
_cell.angle_alpha   90.00
_cell.angle_beta   90.00
_cell.angle_gamma   90.00
#
_symmetry.space_group_name_H-M   'P 1'
#
loop_
_entity.id
_entity.type
_entity.pdbx_description
1 polymer ?
#
loop_
_entity_poly.entity_id
_entity_poly.type
_entity_poly.pdbx_seq_one_letter_code
_entity_poly.pdbx_strand_id
1 'polypeptide(L)'
;MKYFEIKSDLPGDDRLYGVLLYDEKFDQYLVELPDDLEYWEAPLLLDSAIEKGSRTVGPYVSYLWIKERIIPEDRQNIGYILKDAGLDYYDEFKLLNLSDGRCAQDDFYLKPIPVKYMPMDISGRLEKRIEDFVLLPNMRLLVFFYNGKVKLCDLNEFDERYDWIKYLSINENYYYSIRSLIAGYGVGWDDSRQISCEELFQIGKELPLSYDDFKTFVNQRTMSTSDVCKTLECSRQNVNDLIKRDKLHPVKEMDNSKLFLRAEIERRL
;
A
#
# COMPACT_ATOMS: atom_id res chain seq x y z
N MET A 1 8.06 8.71 -3.57
CA MET A 1 7.29 8.29 -4.76
C MET A 1 7.69 9.17 -5.92
N LYS A 2 8.09 8.56 -7.03
CA LYS A 2 8.35 9.23 -8.31
C LYS A 2 7.26 8.82 -9.31
N TYR A 3 6.99 9.68 -10.28
CA TYR A 3 5.92 9.48 -11.26
C TYR A 3 6.45 9.73 -12.66
N PHE A 4 6.07 8.87 -13.59
CA PHE A 4 6.47 8.96 -14.99
C PHE A 4 5.27 8.69 -15.90
N GLU A 5 4.99 9.57 -16.84
CA GLU A 5 4.07 9.31 -17.95
C GLU A 5 4.65 8.23 -18.85
N ILE A 6 3.80 7.29 -19.28
CA ILE A 6 4.07 6.38 -20.37
C ILE A 6 3.57 7.05 -21.66
N LYS A 7 4.51 7.32 -22.57
CA LYS A 7 4.31 8.01 -23.84
C LYS A 7 4.81 7.14 -25.00
N SER A 8 4.43 7.48 -26.22
CA SER A 8 4.84 6.80 -27.44
C SER A 8 5.78 7.70 -28.26
N ASP A 9 6.84 7.13 -28.85
CA ASP A 9 7.74 7.82 -29.79
C ASP A 9 7.14 7.90 -31.22
N LEU A 10 5.93 7.38 -31.44
CA LEU A 10 5.26 7.45 -32.74
C LEU A 10 4.99 8.92 -33.14
N PRO A 11 5.33 9.32 -34.38
CA PRO A 11 5.18 10.71 -34.81
C PRO A 11 3.73 11.23 -34.69
N GLY A 12 3.55 12.31 -33.93
CA GLY A 12 2.25 12.96 -33.73
C GLY A 12 1.39 12.34 -32.62
N ASP A 13 1.93 11.37 -31.87
CA ASP A 13 1.25 10.75 -30.75
C ASP A 13 1.57 11.47 -29.42
N ASP A 14 0.68 12.36 -29.02
CA ASP A 14 0.77 13.06 -27.73
C ASP A 14 -0.03 12.35 -26.61
N ARG A 15 -0.56 11.15 -26.86
CA ARG A 15 -1.43 10.45 -25.93
C ARG A 15 -0.70 10.05 -24.64
N LEU A 16 -1.45 9.96 -23.55
CA LEU A 16 -0.99 9.32 -22.32
C LEU A 16 -1.41 7.85 -22.33
N TYR A 17 -0.46 6.94 -22.14
CA TYR A 17 -0.73 5.50 -22.06
C TYR A 17 -0.75 4.96 -20.62
N GLY A 18 -0.29 5.76 -19.67
CA GLY A 18 -0.28 5.41 -18.25
C GLY A 18 0.63 6.31 -17.44
N VAL A 19 0.57 6.15 -16.13
CA VAL A 19 1.53 6.75 -15.21
C VAL A 19 2.15 5.63 -14.36
N LEU A 20 3.46 5.48 -14.49
CA LEU A 20 4.26 4.62 -13.63
C LEU A 20 4.55 5.36 -12.31
N LEU A 21 4.17 4.73 -11.21
CA LEU A 21 4.52 5.11 -9.85
C LEU A 21 5.71 4.26 -9.41
N TYR A 22 6.75 4.89 -8.90
CA TYR A 22 7.93 4.22 -8.36
C TYR A 22 8.16 4.58 -6.89
N ASP A 23 8.13 3.58 -6.02
CA ASP A 23 8.48 3.73 -4.61
C ASP A 23 9.94 3.38 -4.37
N GLU A 24 10.77 4.42 -4.29
CA GLU A 24 12.20 4.31 -4.00
C GLU A 24 12.52 3.59 -2.70
N LYS A 25 11.60 3.60 -1.71
CA LYS A 25 11.85 2.98 -0.41
C LYS A 25 11.77 1.46 -0.49
N PHE A 26 10.84 0.94 -1.28
CA PHE A 26 10.57 -0.50 -1.38
C PHE A 26 11.04 -1.10 -2.71
N ASP A 27 11.52 -0.26 -3.62
CA ASP A 27 11.92 -0.63 -4.98
C ASP A 27 10.82 -1.40 -5.72
N GLN A 28 9.61 -0.84 -5.70
CA GLN A 28 8.46 -1.43 -6.39
C GLN A 28 7.76 -0.41 -7.28
N TYR A 29 7.01 -0.94 -8.24
CA TYR A 29 6.35 -0.19 -9.29
C TYR A 29 4.83 -0.43 -9.24
N LEU A 30 4.07 0.54 -9.73
CA LEU A 30 2.63 0.40 -10.02
C LEU A 30 2.34 1.20 -11.28
N VAL A 31 1.41 0.77 -12.14
CA VAL A 31 0.97 1.58 -13.29
C VAL A 31 -0.51 1.91 -13.16
N GLU A 32 -0.82 3.18 -13.36
CA GLU A 32 -2.17 3.72 -13.50
C GLU A 32 -2.46 3.96 -14.98
N LEU A 33 -3.55 3.41 -15.51
CA LEU A 33 -3.95 3.58 -16.90
C LEU A 33 -5.07 4.62 -17.01
N PRO A 34 -5.11 5.45 -18.06
CA PRO A 34 -6.22 6.37 -18.27
C PRO A 34 -7.55 5.63 -18.44
N ASP A 35 -8.64 6.24 -17.98
CA ASP A 35 -9.98 5.65 -18.06
C ASP A 35 -10.45 5.45 -19.53
N ASP A 36 -9.94 6.26 -20.45
CA ASP A 36 -10.21 6.26 -21.89
C ASP A 36 -9.22 5.42 -22.72
N LEU A 37 -8.28 4.71 -22.08
CA LEU A 37 -7.37 3.81 -22.78
C LEU A 37 -8.08 2.50 -23.13
N GLU A 38 -8.11 2.15 -24.42
CA GLU A 38 -8.65 0.87 -24.88
C GLU A 38 -7.59 -0.24 -24.78
N TYR A 39 -8.02 -1.49 -24.58
CA TYR A 39 -7.09 -2.59 -24.29
C TYR A 39 -6.08 -2.84 -25.42
N TRP A 40 -6.49 -2.71 -26.69
CA TRP A 40 -5.62 -2.95 -27.85
C TRP A 40 -4.63 -1.82 -28.12
N GLU A 41 -4.77 -0.69 -27.43
CA GLU A 41 -3.87 0.46 -27.52
C GLU A 41 -2.84 0.45 -26.38
N ALA A 42 -3.12 -0.27 -25.30
CA ALA A 42 -2.26 -0.33 -24.14
C ALA A 42 -0.95 -1.09 -24.45
N PRO A 43 0.16 -0.75 -23.77
CA PRO A 43 1.37 -1.56 -23.81
C PRO A 43 1.07 -3.01 -23.39
N LEU A 44 1.76 -3.97 -24.00
CA LEU A 44 1.68 -5.38 -23.64
C LEU A 44 1.91 -5.56 -22.13
N LEU A 45 1.23 -6.54 -21.52
CA LEU A 45 1.15 -6.81 -20.07
C LEU A 45 0.21 -5.85 -19.33
N LEU A 46 0.22 -4.55 -19.67
CA LEU A 46 -0.62 -3.55 -19.01
C LEU A 46 -2.08 -3.64 -19.45
N ASP A 47 -2.31 -4.03 -20.72
CA ASP A 47 -3.60 -4.37 -21.30
C ASP A 47 -4.42 -5.35 -20.45
N SER A 48 -3.75 -6.31 -19.81
CA SER A 48 -4.40 -7.32 -18.97
C SER A 48 -5.20 -6.75 -17.79
N ALA A 49 -4.88 -5.54 -17.31
CA ALA A 49 -5.67 -4.88 -16.28
C ALA A 49 -7.02 -4.40 -16.86
N ILE A 50 -7.01 -3.85 -18.07
CA ILE A 50 -8.20 -3.34 -18.77
C ILE A 50 -9.16 -4.49 -19.07
N GLU A 51 -8.65 -5.62 -19.56
CA GLU A 51 -9.46 -6.81 -19.83
C GLU A 51 -10.17 -7.33 -18.57
N LYS A 52 -9.57 -7.14 -17.39
CA LYS A 52 -10.12 -7.50 -16.08
C LYS A 52 -11.03 -6.43 -15.49
N GLY A 53 -11.29 -5.34 -16.22
CA GLY A 53 -12.10 -4.21 -15.76
C GLY A 53 -11.40 -3.30 -14.74
N SER A 54 -10.07 -3.37 -14.64
CA SER A 54 -9.24 -2.50 -13.80
C SER A 54 -8.52 -1.44 -14.62
N ARG A 55 -8.26 -0.29 -14.00
CA ARG A 55 -7.37 0.76 -14.55
C ARG A 55 -6.05 0.85 -13.79
N THR A 56 -5.82 -0.08 -12.86
CA THR A 56 -4.60 -0.17 -12.08
C THR A 56 -3.92 -1.50 -12.37
N VAL A 57 -2.66 -1.43 -12.78
CA VAL A 57 -1.78 -2.59 -12.95
C VAL A 57 -1.03 -2.80 -11.64
N GLY A 58 -1.25 -3.95 -11.02
CA GLY A 58 -0.64 -4.29 -9.74
C GLY A 58 0.90 -4.41 -9.80
N PRO A 59 1.57 -4.53 -8.65
CA PRO A 59 3.03 -4.41 -8.59
C PRO A 59 3.81 -5.46 -9.37
N TYR A 60 3.31 -6.70 -9.36
CA TYR A 60 3.95 -7.80 -10.07
C TYR A 60 3.98 -7.59 -11.58
N VAL A 61 2.83 -7.27 -12.19
CA VAL A 61 2.74 -7.05 -13.64
C VAL A 61 3.48 -5.77 -14.05
N SER A 62 3.39 -4.72 -13.23
CA SER A 62 4.18 -3.49 -13.43
C SER A 62 5.68 -3.80 -13.44
N TYR A 63 6.17 -4.60 -12.49
CA TYR A 63 7.56 -5.05 -12.45
C TYR A 63 7.97 -5.83 -13.70
N LEU A 64 7.14 -6.79 -14.17
CA LEU A 64 7.44 -7.54 -15.40
C LEU A 64 7.59 -6.62 -16.62
N TRP A 65 6.72 -5.64 -16.76
CA TRP A 65 6.78 -4.66 -17.85
C TRP A 65 8.06 -3.80 -17.80
N ILE A 66 8.54 -3.46 -16.60
CA ILE A 66 9.83 -2.78 -16.38
C ILE A 66 11.00 -3.70 -16.73
N LYS A 67 10.93 -4.99 -16.40
CA LYS A 67 12.00 -5.96 -16.71
C LYS A 67 12.23 -6.13 -18.21
N GLU A 68 11.20 -5.99 -19.04
CA GLU A 68 11.33 -6.02 -20.51
C GLU A 68 12.10 -4.81 -21.07
N ARG A 69 12.24 -3.74 -20.29
CA ARG A 69 12.85 -2.46 -20.71
C ARG A 69 14.27 -2.26 -20.22
N ILE A 70 14.73 -3.10 -19.30
CA ILE A 70 16.08 -3.03 -18.78
C ILE A 70 16.89 -4.24 -19.24
N ILE A 71 18.20 -4.05 -19.30
CA ILE A 71 19.12 -5.12 -19.69
C ILE A 71 19.13 -6.19 -18.59
N PRO A 72 18.89 -7.47 -18.88
CA PRO A 72 18.87 -8.52 -17.86
C PRO A 72 20.18 -8.65 -17.09
N GLU A 73 20.08 -8.95 -15.79
CA GLU A 73 21.24 -9.12 -14.90
C GLU A 73 22.16 -10.28 -15.28
N ASP A 74 21.62 -11.31 -15.95
CA ASP A 74 22.32 -12.52 -16.36
C ASP A 74 22.96 -12.39 -17.75
N ARG A 75 22.85 -11.22 -18.41
CA ARG A 75 23.44 -10.98 -19.72
C ARG A 75 24.96 -11.16 -19.69
N GLN A 76 25.49 -11.90 -20.67
CA GLN A 76 26.93 -11.98 -20.89
C GLN A 76 27.54 -10.57 -21.02
N ASN A 77 28.60 -10.29 -20.25
CA ASN A 77 29.28 -8.99 -20.17
C ASN A 77 28.50 -7.84 -19.50
N ILE A 78 27.49 -8.13 -18.66
CA ILE A 78 26.75 -7.10 -17.92
C ILE A 78 27.66 -6.12 -17.16
N GLY A 79 28.76 -6.59 -16.54
CA GLY A 79 29.68 -5.72 -15.82
C GLY A 79 30.35 -4.65 -16.70
N TYR A 80 30.62 -4.96 -17.97
CA TYR A 80 31.14 -3.95 -18.91
C TYR A 80 30.07 -2.93 -19.29
N ILE A 81 28.83 -3.39 -19.50
CA ILE A 81 27.69 -2.52 -19.83
C ILE A 81 27.42 -1.56 -18.67
N LEU A 82 27.39 -2.07 -17.43
CA LEU A 82 27.21 -1.25 -16.23
C LEU A 82 28.32 -0.20 -16.11
N LYS A 83 29.58 -0.60 -16.33
CA LYS A 83 30.71 0.33 -16.28
C LYS A 83 30.62 1.43 -17.34
N ASP A 84 30.25 1.08 -18.58
CA ASP A 84 30.07 2.04 -19.68
C ASP A 84 28.91 3.01 -19.38
N ALA A 85 27.87 2.51 -18.72
CA ALA A 85 26.75 3.29 -18.20
C ALA A 85 27.05 4.09 -16.91
N GLY A 86 28.28 3.99 -16.35
CA GLY A 86 28.67 4.67 -15.12
C GLY A 86 28.04 4.09 -13.84
N LEU A 87 27.69 2.81 -13.84
CA LEU A 87 27.08 2.10 -12.72
C LEU A 87 28.07 1.11 -12.08
N ASP A 88 28.24 1.21 -10.77
CA ASP A 88 29.13 0.31 -9.99
C ASP A 88 28.49 -1.05 -9.69
N TYR A 89 27.16 -1.11 -9.70
CA TYR A 89 26.36 -2.30 -9.44
C TYR A 89 25.07 -2.26 -10.28
N TYR A 90 24.44 -3.42 -10.43
CA TYR A 90 23.19 -3.55 -11.17
C TYR A 90 22.05 -2.86 -10.38
N ASP A 91 21.44 -1.86 -11.00
CA ASP A 91 20.41 -1.00 -10.41
C ASP A 91 19.32 -0.80 -11.46
N GLU A 92 18.19 -1.48 -11.27
CA GLU A 92 17.11 -1.56 -12.27
C GLU A 92 16.53 -0.19 -12.59
N PHE A 93 16.29 0.61 -11.56
CA PHE A 93 15.73 1.94 -11.75
C PHE A 93 16.71 2.88 -12.46
N LYS A 94 18.02 2.82 -12.15
CA LYS A 94 19.00 3.62 -12.90
C LYS A 94 19.10 3.19 -14.36
N LEU A 95 19.11 1.89 -14.64
CA LEU A 95 19.09 1.37 -16.00
C LEU A 95 17.86 1.83 -16.78
N LEU A 96 16.69 1.79 -16.13
CA LEU A 96 15.45 2.29 -16.69
C LEU A 96 15.52 3.79 -17.03
N ASN A 97 16.08 4.61 -16.13
CA ASN A 97 16.22 6.05 -16.40
C ASN A 97 17.24 6.37 -17.50
N LEU A 98 18.31 5.56 -17.65
CA LEU A 98 19.31 5.79 -18.70
C LEU A 98 18.73 5.65 -20.12
N SER A 99 17.71 4.82 -20.29
CA SER A 99 17.00 4.64 -21.56
C SER A 99 15.69 5.44 -21.65
N ASP A 100 15.35 6.23 -20.63
CA ASP A 100 13.99 6.76 -20.42
C ASP A 100 12.92 5.66 -20.58
N GLY A 101 13.20 4.43 -20.14
CA GLY A 101 12.28 3.30 -20.27
C GLY A 101 12.07 2.78 -21.69
N ARG A 102 12.82 3.25 -22.69
CA ARG A 102 12.76 2.73 -24.05
C ARG A 102 13.32 1.32 -24.14
N CYS A 103 12.73 0.51 -25.02
CA CYS A 103 13.26 -0.79 -25.41
C CYS A 103 13.11 -1.01 -26.92
N ALA A 104 13.63 -2.13 -27.42
CA ALA A 104 13.56 -2.46 -28.86
C ALA A 104 12.26 -3.19 -29.25
N GLN A 105 11.36 -3.44 -28.30
CA GLN A 105 10.16 -4.25 -28.51
C GLN A 105 8.92 -3.41 -28.85
N ASP A 106 8.89 -2.16 -28.42
CA ASP A 106 7.81 -1.22 -28.66
C ASP A 106 8.31 0.23 -28.69
N ASP A 107 7.40 1.16 -28.96
CA ASP A 107 7.68 2.59 -29.09
C ASP A 107 7.41 3.36 -27.78
N PHE A 108 7.21 2.68 -26.64
CA PHE A 108 6.87 3.34 -25.38
C PHE A 108 8.10 3.82 -24.61
N TYR A 109 7.98 4.99 -23.99
CA TYR A 109 9.00 5.56 -23.12
C TYR A 109 8.38 6.24 -21.89
N LEU A 110 9.24 6.55 -20.93
CA LEU A 110 8.90 7.17 -19.65
C LEU A 110 9.36 8.62 -19.61
N LYS A 111 8.46 9.50 -19.18
CA LYS A 111 8.75 10.93 -18.99
C LYS A 111 8.36 11.37 -17.59
N PRO A 112 9.25 11.95 -16.78
CA PRO A 112 8.91 12.42 -15.44
C PRO A 112 7.71 13.37 -15.45
N ILE A 113 6.76 13.16 -14.54
CA ILE A 113 5.57 14.00 -14.38
C ILE A 113 5.46 14.52 -12.94
N PRO A 114 5.46 15.85 -12.74
CA PRO A 114 5.12 16.43 -11.45
C PRO A 114 3.67 16.13 -11.05
N VAL A 115 3.43 15.84 -9.77
CA VAL A 115 2.07 15.52 -9.23
C VAL A 115 1.02 16.55 -9.60
N LYS A 116 1.37 17.85 -9.66
CA LYS A 116 0.44 18.93 -10.05
C LYS A 116 -0.10 18.83 -11.49
N TYR A 117 0.52 18.01 -12.34
CA TYR A 117 0.09 17.75 -13.71
C TYR A 117 -0.54 16.36 -13.87
N MET A 118 -0.72 15.62 -12.78
CA MET A 118 -1.35 14.31 -12.80
C MET A 118 -2.76 14.40 -13.44
N PRO A 119 -3.12 13.49 -14.36
CA PRO A 119 -4.47 13.44 -14.93
C PRO A 119 -5.54 13.32 -13.85
N MET A 120 -6.72 13.86 -14.10
CA MET A 120 -7.80 13.95 -13.10
C MET A 120 -8.36 12.58 -12.72
N ASP A 121 -8.52 11.68 -13.69
CA ASP A 121 -8.98 10.31 -13.49
C ASP A 121 -7.98 9.52 -12.62
N ILE A 122 -6.69 9.60 -12.94
CA ILE A 122 -5.61 9.00 -12.15
C ILE A 122 -5.58 9.60 -10.74
N SER A 123 -5.62 10.93 -10.62
CA SER A 123 -5.62 11.61 -9.32
C SER A 123 -6.79 11.17 -8.44
N GLY A 124 -8.00 11.09 -9.02
CA GLY A 124 -9.20 10.63 -8.33
C GLY A 124 -9.14 9.15 -7.89
N ARG A 125 -8.37 8.30 -8.59
CA ARG A 125 -8.08 6.93 -8.14
C ARG A 125 -7.04 6.91 -7.02
N LEU A 126 -5.98 7.71 -7.12
CA LEU A 126 -4.97 7.81 -6.07
C LEU A 126 -5.54 8.31 -4.74
N GLU A 127 -6.53 9.20 -4.77
CA GLU A 127 -7.30 9.61 -3.58
C GLU A 127 -8.09 8.47 -2.94
N LYS A 128 -8.43 7.40 -3.68
CA LYS A 128 -9.09 6.19 -3.15
C LYS A 128 -8.11 5.10 -2.74
N ARG A 129 -6.80 5.39 -2.68
CA ARG A 129 -5.79 4.47 -2.14
C ARG A 129 -5.91 4.38 -0.63
N ILE A 130 -5.44 3.27 -0.08
CA ILE A 130 -5.42 3.02 1.36
C ILE A 130 -4.35 3.91 2.00
N GLU A 131 -4.77 4.75 2.96
CA GLU A 131 -3.88 5.47 3.86
C GLU A 131 -3.39 4.56 4.98
N ASP A 132 -4.32 3.83 5.62
CA ASP A 132 -4.04 2.91 6.72
C ASP A 132 -5.18 1.88 6.86
N PHE A 133 -4.98 0.86 7.67
CA PHE A 133 -6.04 -0.09 8.04
C PHE A 133 -5.86 -0.67 9.43
N VAL A 134 -6.97 -1.14 10.00
CA VAL A 134 -6.99 -1.94 11.24
C VAL A 134 -7.65 -3.27 10.95
N LEU A 135 -6.92 -4.35 11.23
CA LEU A 135 -7.46 -5.70 11.18
C LEU A 135 -8.34 -5.95 12.41
N LEU A 136 -9.57 -6.41 12.18
CA LEU A 136 -10.56 -6.65 13.22
C LEU A 136 -10.90 -8.15 13.30
N PRO A 137 -11.38 -8.64 14.45
CA PRO A 137 -11.87 -10.01 14.55
C PRO A 137 -12.99 -10.31 13.53
N ASN A 138 -13.14 -11.60 13.23
CA ASN A 138 -14.12 -12.15 12.29
C ASN A 138 -13.90 -11.68 10.85
N MET A 139 -12.66 -11.71 10.36
CA MET A 139 -12.34 -11.45 8.95
C MET A 139 -12.73 -10.03 8.49
N ARG A 140 -12.70 -9.05 9.39
CA ARG A 140 -13.08 -7.67 9.05
C ARG A 140 -11.87 -6.76 8.99
N LEU A 141 -11.96 -5.75 8.14
CA LEU A 141 -10.95 -4.73 7.96
C LEU A 141 -11.60 -3.36 8.07
N LEU A 142 -11.08 -2.51 8.94
CA LEU A 142 -11.40 -1.10 8.94
C LEU A 142 -10.35 -0.39 8.09
N VAL A 143 -10.75 0.17 6.96
CA VAL A 143 -9.86 0.77 5.96
C VAL A 143 -10.04 2.29 5.96
N PHE A 144 -8.92 3.01 6.03
CA PHE A 144 -8.84 4.47 5.92
C PHE A 144 -8.29 4.81 4.54
N PHE A 145 -8.99 5.66 3.80
CA PHE A 145 -8.61 6.07 2.45
C PHE A 145 -8.12 7.51 2.42
N TYR A 146 -7.21 7.84 1.50
CA TYR A 146 -6.64 9.19 1.39
C TYR A 146 -7.68 10.30 1.11
N ASN A 147 -8.83 9.96 0.55
CA ASN A 147 -9.96 10.88 0.38
C ASN A 147 -10.75 11.14 1.68
N GLY A 148 -10.24 10.66 2.82
CA GLY A 148 -10.82 10.85 4.14
C GLY A 148 -11.96 9.89 4.48
N LYS A 149 -12.36 9.01 3.55
CA LYS A 149 -13.39 8.01 3.83
C LYS A 149 -12.85 6.89 4.71
N VAL A 150 -13.72 6.37 5.57
CA VAL A 150 -13.46 5.18 6.37
C VAL A 150 -14.51 4.14 6.04
N LYS A 151 -14.07 2.92 5.74
CA LYS A 151 -14.99 1.82 5.42
C LYS A 151 -14.69 0.58 6.25
N LEU A 152 -15.76 -0.09 6.68
CA LEU A 152 -15.69 -1.42 7.26
C LEU A 152 -15.93 -2.45 6.16
N CYS A 153 -14.93 -3.26 5.88
CA CYS A 153 -14.94 -4.31 4.87
C CYS A 153 -15.02 -5.67 5.55
N ASP A 154 -15.93 -6.53 5.09
CA ASP A 154 -15.99 -7.94 5.47
C ASP A 154 -15.29 -8.75 4.38
N LEU A 155 -14.15 -9.36 4.72
CA LEU A 155 -13.35 -10.09 3.74
C LEU A 155 -14.03 -11.37 3.26
N ASN A 156 -15.01 -11.90 4.00
CA ASN A 156 -15.78 -13.07 3.56
C ASN A 156 -16.63 -12.75 2.31
N GLU A 157 -16.90 -11.47 2.02
CA GLU A 157 -17.58 -11.06 0.78
C GLU A 157 -16.77 -11.42 -0.47
N PHE A 158 -15.48 -11.76 -0.33
CA PHE A 158 -14.64 -12.24 -1.43
C PHE A 158 -14.58 -13.77 -1.59
N ASP A 159 -15.28 -14.56 -0.77
CA ASP A 159 -15.18 -16.03 -0.78
C ASP A 159 -15.54 -16.68 -2.13
N GLU A 160 -16.39 -16.04 -2.93
CA GLU A 160 -16.76 -16.51 -4.28
C GLU A 160 -15.67 -16.21 -5.33
N ARG A 161 -14.88 -15.14 -5.11
CA ARG A 161 -13.83 -14.70 -6.02
C ARG A 161 -12.48 -15.31 -5.68
N TYR A 162 -12.21 -15.48 -4.39
CA TYR A 162 -10.92 -15.89 -3.86
C TYR A 162 -11.11 -17.06 -2.89
N ASP A 163 -10.91 -18.28 -3.40
CA ASP A 163 -10.98 -19.51 -2.60
C ASP A 163 -10.05 -19.47 -1.37
N TRP A 164 -8.97 -18.68 -1.44
CA TRP A 164 -7.99 -18.59 -0.39
C TRP A 164 -8.44 -17.80 0.85
N ILE A 165 -9.54 -17.03 0.76
CA ILE A 165 -10.10 -16.28 1.89
C ILE A 165 -10.50 -17.24 3.02
N LYS A 166 -11.06 -18.40 2.68
CA LYS A 166 -11.43 -19.47 3.62
C LYS A 166 -10.26 -19.98 4.46
N TYR A 167 -9.02 -19.89 3.95
CA TYR A 167 -7.84 -20.33 4.70
C TYR A 167 -7.37 -19.30 5.73
N LEU A 168 -7.71 -18.01 5.55
CA LEU A 168 -7.36 -16.97 6.51
C LEU A 168 -8.08 -17.19 7.85
N SER A 169 -9.34 -17.63 7.83
CA SER A 169 -10.10 -17.88 9.06
C SER A 169 -9.61 -19.11 9.84
N ILE A 170 -8.88 -20.03 9.20
CA ILE A 170 -8.32 -21.23 9.81
C ILE A 170 -6.98 -20.94 10.51
N ASN A 171 -6.16 -20.08 9.91
CA ASN A 171 -4.83 -19.76 10.42
C ASN A 171 -4.76 -18.30 10.88
N GLU A 172 -5.03 -18.09 12.17
CA GLU A 172 -5.03 -16.77 12.80
C GLU A 172 -3.70 -16.03 12.65
N ASN A 173 -2.56 -16.71 12.79
CA ASN A 173 -1.25 -16.10 12.60
C ASN A 173 -1.05 -15.60 11.17
N TYR A 174 -1.52 -16.38 10.19
CA TYR A 174 -1.46 -15.97 8.79
C TYR A 174 -2.42 -14.81 8.55
N TYR A 175 -3.64 -14.83 9.08
CA TYR A 175 -4.55 -13.69 9.00
C TYR A 175 -3.91 -12.38 9.49
N TYR A 176 -3.24 -12.40 10.63
CA TYR A 176 -2.53 -11.23 11.18
C TYR A 176 -1.21 -10.89 10.49
N SER A 177 -0.73 -11.68 9.52
CA SER A 177 0.45 -11.35 8.72
C SER A 177 0.16 -10.42 7.53
N ILE A 178 -1.07 -9.92 7.44
CA ILE A 178 -1.50 -8.94 6.43
C ILE A 178 -0.55 -7.73 6.40
N ARG A 179 -0.27 -7.22 5.21
CA ARG A 179 0.55 -6.03 4.98
C ARG A 179 -0.10 -5.07 4.00
N SER A 180 0.21 -3.79 4.12
CA SER A 180 -0.08 -2.81 3.08
C SER A 180 0.73 -3.13 1.83
N LEU A 181 0.13 -2.95 0.67
CA LEU A 181 0.82 -2.94 -0.61
C LEU A 181 1.32 -1.52 -0.94
N ILE A 182 2.29 -1.44 -1.85
CA ILE A 182 2.88 -0.18 -2.32
C ILE A 182 1.80 0.84 -2.68
N ALA A 183 2.08 2.12 -2.38
CA ALA A 183 1.25 3.26 -2.75
C ALA A 183 -0.21 3.17 -2.29
N GLY A 184 -0.50 2.34 -1.28
CA GLY A 184 -1.87 2.10 -0.82
C GLY A 184 -2.71 1.32 -1.84
N TYR A 185 -2.07 0.58 -2.76
CA TYR A 185 -2.73 -0.21 -3.81
C TYR A 185 -3.72 -1.23 -3.23
N GLY A 186 -3.49 -1.70 -2.01
CA GLY A 186 -4.33 -2.68 -1.36
C GLY A 186 -3.68 -3.28 -0.14
N VAL A 187 -4.15 -4.46 0.22
CA VAL A 187 -3.59 -5.28 1.29
C VAL A 187 -3.23 -6.67 0.75
N GLY A 188 -2.25 -7.31 1.35
CA GLY A 188 -1.85 -8.64 0.92
C GLY A 188 -1.20 -9.46 2.01
N TRP A 189 -1.10 -10.75 1.76
CA TRP A 189 -0.39 -11.71 2.60
C TRP A 189 0.86 -12.26 1.90
N ASP A 190 0.82 -12.32 0.57
CA ASP A 190 1.98 -12.60 -0.28
C ASP A 190 1.77 -12.03 -1.69
N ASP A 191 2.59 -12.48 -2.64
CA ASP A 191 2.58 -11.99 -4.03
C ASP A 191 1.36 -12.45 -4.83
N SER A 192 0.65 -13.47 -4.35
CA SER A 192 -0.52 -14.10 -4.99
C SER A 192 -1.84 -13.84 -4.27
N ARG A 193 -1.79 -13.50 -2.98
CA ARG A 193 -2.96 -13.36 -2.08
C ARG A 193 -3.07 -11.92 -1.65
N GLN A 194 -3.73 -11.14 -2.51
CA GLN A 194 -3.85 -9.69 -2.41
C GLN A 194 -5.29 -9.28 -2.72
N ILE A 195 -5.72 -8.16 -2.12
CA ILE A 195 -7.00 -7.52 -2.40
C ILE A 195 -6.71 -6.05 -2.68
N SER A 196 -7.19 -5.56 -3.82
CA SER A 196 -6.97 -4.18 -4.23
C SER A 196 -7.78 -3.19 -3.37
N CYS A 197 -7.35 -1.93 -3.34
CA CYS A 197 -8.08 -0.88 -2.65
C CYS A 197 -9.40 -0.58 -3.35
N GLU A 198 -9.49 -0.75 -4.67
CA GLU A 198 -10.70 -0.60 -5.46
C GLU A 198 -11.77 -1.60 -5.01
N GLU A 199 -11.38 -2.87 -4.85
CA GLU A 199 -12.26 -3.91 -4.34
C GLU A 199 -12.73 -3.62 -2.90
N LEU A 200 -11.80 -3.24 -2.02
CA LEU A 200 -12.12 -2.87 -0.64
C LEU A 200 -13.02 -1.64 -0.58
N PHE A 201 -12.80 -0.65 -1.44
CA PHE A 201 -13.60 0.56 -1.51
C PHE A 201 -15.03 0.26 -1.99
N GLN A 202 -15.16 -0.68 -2.93
CA GLN A 202 -16.44 -1.10 -3.49
C GLN A 202 -17.31 -1.85 -2.47
N ILE A 203 -16.76 -2.84 -1.76
CA ILE A 203 -17.54 -3.65 -0.80
C ILE A 203 -17.74 -2.93 0.54
N GLY A 204 -16.83 -2.04 0.89
CA GLY A 204 -16.76 -1.47 2.22
C GLY A 204 -17.96 -0.57 2.57
N LYS A 205 -18.55 -0.82 3.74
CA LYS A 205 -19.62 0.02 4.30
C LYS A 205 -19.00 1.29 4.88
N GLU A 206 -19.40 2.44 4.33
CA GLU A 206 -18.89 3.74 4.78
C GLU A 206 -19.33 4.04 6.22
N LEU A 207 -18.40 4.49 7.04
CA LEU A 207 -18.63 4.90 8.41
C LEU A 207 -18.53 6.43 8.52
N PRO A 208 -19.39 7.07 9.34
CA PRO A 208 -19.32 8.51 9.60
C PRO A 208 -18.21 8.82 10.62
N LEU A 209 -17.00 8.36 10.34
CA LEU A 209 -15.79 8.53 11.13
C LEU A 209 -14.65 8.92 10.19
N SER A 210 -13.67 9.63 10.72
CA SER A 210 -12.42 10.00 10.05
C SER A 210 -11.22 9.31 10.72
N TYR A 211 -10.09 9.25 10.03
CA TYR A 211 -8.85 8.75 10.64
C TYR A 211 -8.41 9.61 11.85
N ASP A 212 -8.68 10.92 11.80
CA ASP A 212 -8.34 11.85 12.89
C ASP A 212 -9.20 11.65 14.14
N ASP A 213 -10.41 11.10 14.03
CA ASP A 213 -11.22 10.72 15.21
C ASP A 213 -10.51 9.63 16.03
N PHE A 214 -9.84 8.69 15.36
CA PHE A 214 -9.07 7.63 16.03
C PHE A 214 -7.78 8.19 16.65
N LYS A 215 -7.08 9.10 15.97
CA LYS A 215 -5.93 9.82 16.57
C LYS A 215 -6.36 10.60 17.81
N THR A 216 -7.51 11.26 17.74
CA THR A 216 -8.11 12.01 18.86
C THR A 216 -8.45 11.07 20.01
N PHE A 217 -9.05 9.92 19.74
CA PHE A 217 -9.33 8.90 20.76
C PHE A 217 -8.04 8.43 21.45
N VAL A 218 -7.01 8.08 20.69
CA VAL A 218 -5.73 7.62 21.25
C VAL A 218 -5.13 8.70 22.15
N ASN A 219 -5.08 9.95 21.67
CA ASN A 219 -4.53 11.07 22.44
C ASN A 219 -5.31 11.35 23.74
N GLN A 220 -6.64 11.36 23.68
CA GLN A 220 -7.47 11.77 24.82
C GLN A 220 -7.79 10.64 25.81
N ARG A 221 -7.85 9.39 25.33
CA ARG A 221 -8.38 8.24 26.08
C ARG A 221 -7.35 7.17 26.38
N THR A 222 -6.07 7.36 26.05
CA THR A 222 -4.98 6.51 26.52
C THR A 222 -4.06 7.24 27.51
N MET A 223 -3.40 6.48 28.38
CA MET A 223 -2.47 6.99 29.38
C MET A 223 -1.20 6.14 29.39
N SER A 224 -0.04 6.78 29.48
CA SER A 224 1.23 6.07 29.69
C SER A 224 1.37 5.57 31.12
N THR A 225 2.31 4.66 31.38
CA THR A 225 2.65 4.25 32.76
C THR A 225 2.97 5.43 33.66
N SER A 226 3.65 6.47 33.15
CA SER A 226 3.93 7.69 33.91
C SER A 226 2.67 8.49 34.27
N ASP A 227 1.71 8.59 33.35
CA ASP A 227 0.46 9.31 33.61
C ASP A 227 -0.36 8.56 34.64
N VAL A 228 -0.42 7.23 34.55
CA VAL A 228 -1.07 6.37 35.55
C VAL A 228 -0.47 6.55 36.94
N CYS A 229 0.87 6.55 37.05
CA CYS A 229 1.55 6.74 38.34
C CYS A 229 1.21 8.10 38.97
N LYS A 230 1.14 9.16 38.15
CA LYS A 230 0.75 10.50 38.62
C LYS A 230 -0.71 10.53 39.08
N THR A 231 -1.62 9.98 38.28
CA THR A 231 -3.06 10.02 38.57
C THR A 231 -3.45 9.17 39.78
N LEU A 232 -2.82 8.01 39.99
CA LEU A 232 -3.08 7.14 41.12
C LEU A 232 -2.13 7.39 42.31
N GLU A 233 -1.27 8.41 42.22
CA GLU A 233 -0.24 8.75 43.21
C GLU A 233 0.57 7.52 43.68
N CYS A 234 0.94 6.65 42.73
CA CYS A 234 1.58 5.36 43.03
C CYS A 234 2.87 5.15 42.22
N SER A 235 3.68 4.19 42.66
CA SER A 235 4.93 3.86 41.96
C SER A 235 4.69 2.97 40.75
N ARG A 236 5.65 2.93 39.82
CA ARG A 236 5.66 1.95 38.72
C ARG A 236 5.60 0.49 39.22
N GLN A 237 6.15 0.22 40.39
CA GLN A 237 6.10 -1.11 41.01
C GLN A 237 4.67 -1.46 41.43
N ASN A 238 3.91 -0.50 41.95
CA ASN A 238 2.49 -0.68 42.24
C ASN A 238 1.68 -0.93 40.96
N VAL A 239 1.93 -0.16 39.89
CA VAL A 239 1.27 -0.38 38.59
C VAL A 239 1.55 -1.80 38.07
N ASN A 240 2.80 -2.26 38.12
CA ASN A 240 3.16 -3.61 37.71
C ASN A 240 2.54 -4.69 38.61
N ASP A 241 2.43 -4.47 39.92
CA ASP A 241 1.73 -5.38 40.83
C ASP A 241 0.22 -5.45 40.53
N LEU A 242 -0.42 -4.31 40.20
CA LEU A 242 -1.82 -4.28 39.77
C LEU A 242 -2.03 -5.07 38.48
N ILE A 243 -1.11 -4.98 37.51
CA ILE A 243 -1.17 -5.80 36.29
C ILE A 243 -1.04 -7.28 36.63
N LYS A 244 -0.05 -7.66 37.44
CA LYS A 244 0.16 -9.06 37.86
C LYS A 244 -1.04 -9.67 38.58
N ARG A 245 -1.82 -8.84 39.30
CA ARG A 245 -3.04 -9.24 40.02
C ARG A 245 -4.31 -9.16 39.16
N ASP A 246 -4.17 -8.91 37.86
CA ASP A 246 -5.29 -8.76 36.92
C ASP A 246 -6.26 -7.65 37.36
N LYS A 247 -5.71 -6.56 37.88
CA LYS A 247 -6.45 -5.38 38.31
C LYS A 247 -6.27 -4.23 37.32
N LEU A 248 -5.19 -4.21 36.56
CA LEU A 248 -4.97 -3.16 35.56
C LEU A 248 -4.55 -3.79 34.24
N HIS A 249 -5.21 -3.39 33.15
CA HIS A 249 -5.07 -4.05 31.86
C HIS A 249 -4.44 -3.10 30.83
N PRO A 250 -3.15 -3.26 30.48
CA PRO A 250 -2.54 -2.49 29.42
C PRO A 250 -3.16 -2.87 28.06
N VAL A 251 -3.49 -1.88 27.24
CA VAL A 251 -3.93 -2.09 25.85
C VAL A 251 -2.77 -2.23 24.88
N LYS A 252 -1.57 -1.78 25.28
CA LYS A 252 -0.33 -1.98 24.52
C LYS A 252 0.86 -2.01 25.47
N GLU A 253 1.75 -2.97 25.25
CA GLU A 253 3.04 -3.04 25.93
C GLU A 253 4.16 -2.60 24.98
N MET A 254 5.11 -1.84 25.51
CA MET A 254 6.31 -1.36 24.82
C MET A 254 7.51 -1.58 25.75
N ASP A 255 8.73 -1.60 25.21
CA ASP A 255 9.94 -1.97 25.95
C ASP A 255 10.10 -1.25 27.30
N ASN A 256 9.72 0.04 27.36
CA ASN A 256 9.93 0.89 28.54
C ASN A 256 8.64 1.48 29.14
N SER A 257 7.46 1.20 28.56
CA SER A 257 6.19 1.75 29.05
C SER A 257 5.01 0.93 28.53
N LYS A 258 3.89 1.05 29.21
CA LYS A 258 2.61 0.49 28.78
C LYS A 258 1.61 1.62 28.51
N LEU A 259 0.63 1.37 27.66
CA LEU A 259 -0.53 2.22 27.44
C LEU A 259 -1.77 1.59 28.05
N PHE A 260 -2.59 2.41 28.71
CA PHE A 260 -3.82 1.99 29.39
C PHE A 260 -4.98 2.84 28.91
N LEU A 261 -6.20 2.31 29.00
CA LEU A 261 -7.38 3.12 28.79
C LEU A 261 -7.61 4.04 29.99
N ARG A 262 -7.73 5.32 29.71
CA ARG A 262 -8.03 6.35 30.72
C ARG A 262 -9.28 6.02 31.55
N ALA A 263 -10.31 5.47 30.90
CA ALA A 263 -11.56 5.07 31.56
C ALA A 263 -11.37 4.00 32.65
N GLU A 264 -10.35 3.16 32.55
CA GLU A 264 -10.06 2.17 33.59
C GLU A 264 -9.38 2.80 34.81
N ILE A 265 -8.51 3.79 34.58
CA ILE A 265 -7.84 4.54 35.63
C ILE A 265 -8.84 5.42 36.38
N GLU A 266 -9.73 6.11 35.65
CA GLU A 266 -10.76 6.98 36.23
C GLU A 266 -11.72 6.22 37.15
N ARG A 267 -12.01 4.94 36.87
CA ARG A 267 -12.85 4.09 37.73
C ARG A 267 -12.22 3.72 39.08
N ARG A 268 -10.94 4.06 39.29
CA ARG A 268 -10.16 3.74 40.49
C ARG A 268 -9.95 4.94 41.41
N LEU A 269 -10.31 6.14 40.94
CA LEU A 269 -10.38 7.36 41.76
C LEU A 269 -11.68 7.35 42.58
#